data_AF-A0A8H4L5X7-F1
#
_entry.id   AF-A0A8H4L5X7-F1
#
_cell.length_a   1.000
_cell.length_b   1.000
_cell.length_c   1.000
_cell.angle_alpha   90.00
_cell.angle_beta   90.00
_cell.angle_gamma   90.00
#
_symmetry.space_group_name_H-M   'P 1'
#
loop_
_entity.id
_entity.type
_entity.pdbx_description
1 polymer ?
#
loop_
_entity_poly.entity_id
_entity_poly.type
_entity_poly.pdbx_seq_one_letter_code
_entity_poly.pdbx_strand_id
1 'polypeptide(L)'
;MLRDTRSLTIETGKRSLRRATGLLRSQFYSSLEEAFAVRNAYPFTNIATETLALDKKLRKTWELVGDGLIHQPAASIKAYPYTKLRCHYALLGSMQKSFGIREGYRNSKELFYAVESQMSSRELHYERLVIPTDDSSSYYSFTTDTLLQWVPWNIYKFCVGFEMVYSFQDPHFVTWEHTRIVLMFLRGL
;
A
#
# COMPACT_ATOMS: atom_id res chain seq x y z
N MET A 1 5.28 20.51 9.13
CA MET A 1 5.50 19.26 9.90
C MET A 1 4.69 18.07 9.35
N LEU A 2 4.39 18.03 8.04
CA LEU A 2 3.60 16.96 7.39
C LEU A 2 4.39 16.34 6.23
N ARG A 3 5.70 16.17 6.43
CA ARG A 3 6.63 15.71 5.39
C ARG A 3 6.50 14.22 5.05
N ASP A 4 5.90 13.42 5.94
CA ASP A 4 5.79 11.95 5.80
C ASP A 4 4.44 11.40 6.32
N THR A 5 3.35 12.11 6.05
CA THR A 5 2.03 11.80 6.66
C THR A 5 1.28 10.65 5.96
N ARG A 6 1.93 9.97 5.01
CA ARG A 6 1.31 8.85 4.29
C ARG A 6 1.08 7.69 5.25
N SER A 7 -0.17 7.28 5.43
CA SER A 7 -0.54 6.17 6.32
C SER A 7 -0.22 6.46 7.80
N LEU A 8 -0.22 7.74 8.20
CA LEU A 8 -0.03 8.15 9.58
C LEU A 8 -1.34 8.09 10.38
N THR A 9 -1.20 7.68 11.62
CA THR A 9 -2.23 7.80 12.64
C THR A 9 -1.74 8.71 13.75
N ILE A 10 -2.55 9.68 14.12
CA ILE A 10 -2.29 10.55 15.27
C ILE A 10 -3.43 10.35 16.27
N GLU A 11 -3.12 9.79 17.43
CA GLU A 11 -4.08 9.72 18.54
C GLU A 11 -3.94 10.94 19.44
N THR A 12 -5.07 11.49 19.87
CA THR A 12 -5.03 12.60 20.81
C THR A 12 -4.65 12.12 22.21
N GLY A 13 -3.72 12.84 22.85
CA GLY A 13 -3.28 12.50 24.20
C GLY A 13 -4.44 12.45 25.19
N LYS A 14 -4.39 11.52 26.15
CA LYS A 14 -5.49 11.25 27.09
C LYS A 14 -5.95 12.49 27.88
N ARG A 15 -5.04 13.42 28.17
CA ARG A 15 -5.31 14.68 28.89
C ARG A 15 -5.36 15.92 27.99
N SER A 16 -5.34 15.72 26.66
CA SER A 16 -5.35 16.85 25.73
C SER A 16 -6.72 17.50 25.66
N LEU A 17 -6.74 18.82 25.51
CA LEU A 17 -7.98 19.57 25.28
C LEU A 17 -8.75 19.00 24.08
N ARG A 18 -8.02 18.67 22.99
CA ARG A 18 -8.61 18.06 21.78
C ARG A 18 -9.39 16.79 22.08
N ARG A 19 -8.89 15.93 22.97
CA ARG A 19 -9.59 14.71 23.39
C ARG A 19 -10.77 15.01 24.30
N ALA A 20 -10.61 15.95 25.24
CA ALA A 20 -11.70 16.40 26.11
C ALA A 20 -12.85 17.03 25.32
N THR A 21 -12.54 17.70 24.21
CA THR A 21 -13.53 18.27 23.28
C THR A 21 -14.02 17.28 22.21
N GLY A 22 -13.62 16.01 22.29
CA GLY A 22 -14.21 14.94 21.47
C GLY A 22 -13.44 14.51 20.22
N LEU A 23 -12.26 15.09 19.90
CA LEU A 23 -11.40 14.60 18.82
C LEU A 23 -10.53 13.45 19.35
N LEU A 24 -10.75 12.22 18.87
CA LEU A 24 -10.09 11.03 19.39
C LEU A 24 -8.83 10.65 18.59
N ARG A 25 -8.94 10.66 17.27
CA ARG A 25 -7.84 10.25 16.36
C ARG A 25 -8.00 10.88 14.98
N SER A 26 -6.87 11.20 14.36
CA SER A 26 -6.77 11.58 12.94
C SER A 26 -5.99 10.50 12.19
N GLN A 27 -6.47 10.14 11.01
CA GLN A 27 -5.86 9.14 10.14
C GLN A 27 -5.67 9.72 8.75
N PHE A 28 -4.49 9.52 8.17
CA PHE A 28 -4.13 10.03 6.86
C PHE A 28 -3.92 8.86 5.90
N TYR A 29 -4.76 8.75 4.89
CA TYR A 29 -4.75 7.66 3.91
C TYR A 29 -4.23 8.16 2.57
N SER A 30 -3.36 7.41 1.92
CA SER A 30 -2.98 7.70 0.54
C SER A 30 -3.99 7.12 -0.43
N SER A 31 -4.57 7.92 -1.31
CA SER A 31 -5.41 7.37 -2.38
C SER A 31 -4.60 6.61 -3.44
N LEU A 32 -3.27 6.67 -3.42
CA LEU A 32 -2.44 5.85 -4.30
C LEU A 32 -2.59 4.36 -3.99
N GLU A 33 -2.86 4.00 -2.73
CA GLU A 33 -3.13 2.61 -2.34
C GLU A 33 -4.40 2.08 -3.01
N GLU A 34 -5.38 2.95 -3.28
CA GLU A 34 -6.63 2.60 -3.97
C GLU A 34 -6.39 2.22 -5.45
N ALA A 35 -5.32 2.73 -6.08
CA ALA A 35 -4.96 2.31 -7.44
C ALA A 35 -4.68 0.79 -7.49
N PHE A 36 -4.16 0.24 -6.40
CA PHE A 36 -3.73 -1.14 -6.32
C PHE A 36 -4.70 -2.05 -5.56
N ALA A 37 -5.51 -1.51 -4.64
CA ALA A 37 -6.39 -2.29 -3.79
C ALA A 37 -7.51 -2.98 -4.58
N VAL A 38 -7.65 -4.30 -4.40
CA VAL A 38 -8.80 -5.08 -4.91
C VAL A 38 -9.36 -5.89 -3.76
N ARG A 39 -10.59 -5.61 -3.32
CA ARG A 39 -11.27 -6.30 -2.20
C ARG A 39 -10.35 -6.51 -0.97
N ASN A 40 -9.63 -5.46 -0.56
CA ASN A 40 -8.66 -5.45 0.56
C ASN A 40 -7.35 -6.24 0.35
N ALA A 41 -7.11 -6.82 -0.84
CA ALA A 41 -5.83 -7.42 -1.17
C ALA A 41 -4.93 -6.40 -1.87
N TYR A 42 -3.72 -6.21 -1.35
CA TYR A 42 -2.68 -5.41 -2.00
C TYR A 42 -1.78 -6.30 -2.87
N PRO A 43 -1.08 -5.74 -3.87
CA PRO A 43 -0.06 -6.47 -4.58
C PRO A 43 0.99 -7.03 -3.62
N PHE A 44 1.50 -8.23 -3.94
CA PHE A 44 2.61 -8.89 -3.25
C PHE A 44 2.40 -9.22 -1.76
N THR A 45 1.19 -9.03 -1.21
CA THR A 45 0.88 -9.47 0.17
C THR A 45 0.64 -10.97 0.32
N ASN A 46 0.67 -11.73 -0.77
CA ASN A 46 0.50 -13.17 -0.71
C ASN A 46 1.79 -13.81 -0.18
N ILE A 47 1.85 -14.12 1.11
CA ILE A 47 2.98 -14.78 1.75
C ILE A 47 3.40 -16.10 1.06
N ALA A 48 2.49 -16.76 0.33
CA ALA A 48 2.83 -17.96 -0.41
C ALA A 48 3.85 -17.69 -1.53
N THR A 49 3.98 -16.46 -2.04
CA THR A 49 5.03 -16.14 -3.01
C THR A 49 6.43 -16.22 -2.41
N GLU A 50 6.60 -16.10 -1.08
CA GLU A 50 7.90 -16.33 -0.41
C GLU A 50 8.40 -17.77 -0.59
N THR A 51 7.49 -18.73 -0.81
CA THR A 51 7.89 -20.12 -1.12
C THR A 51 8.69 -20.24 -2.42
N LEU A 52 8.65 -19.22 -3.29
CA LEU A 52 9.51 -19.15 -4.48
C LEU A 52 10.99 -19.11 -4.10
N ALA A 53 11.35 -18.66 -2.89
CA ALA A 53 12.73 -18.69 -2.42
C ALA A 53 13.25 -20.10 -2.07
N LEU A 54 12.36 -21.07 -1.87
CA LEU A 54 12.73 -22.41 -1.42
C LEU A 54 13.24 -23.31 -2.55
N ASP A 55 14.01 -24.32 -2.17
CA ASP A 55 14.45 -25.39 -3.08
C ASP A 55 13.26 -26.14 -3.71
N LYS A 56 13.41 -26.53 -4.98
CA LYS A 56 12.36 -27.23 -5.73
C LYS A 56 11.97 -28.56 -5.09
N LYS A 57 12.93 -29.30 -4.50
CA LYS A 57 12.66 -30.55 -3.80
C LYS A 57 11.90 -30.28 -2.51
N LEU A 58 12.30 -29.26 -1.74
CA LEU A 58 11.61 -28.87 -0.51
C LEU A 58 10.16 -28.47 -0.77
N ARG A 59 9.91 -27.67 -1.82
CA ARG A 59 8.55 -27.30 -2.25
C ARG A 59 7.69 -28.52 -2.57
N LYS A 60 8.23 -29.50 -3.30
CA LYS A 60 7.53 -30.75 -3.63
C LYS A 60 7.24 -31.57 -2.37
N THR A 61 8.19 -31.66 -1.44
CA THR A 61 7.98 -32.37 -0.17
C THR A 61 6.88 -31.70 0.66
N TRP A 62 6.83 -30.37 0.71
CA TRP A 62 5.78 -29.64 1.43
C TRP A 62 4.40 -29.80 0.79
N GLU A 63 4.32 -29.87 -0.54
CA GLU A 63 3.07 -30.18 -1.26
C GLU A 63 2.55 -31.58 -0.91
N LEU A 64 3.46 -32.58 -0.86
CA LEU A 64 3.16 -33.97 -0.49
C LEU A 64 2.73 -34.13 0.97
N VAL A 65 3.38 -33.43 1.90
CA VAL A 65 3.11 -33.56 3.36
C VAL A 65 1.94 -32.66 3.80
N GLY A 66 1.73 -31.53 3.15
CA GLY A 66 0.71 -30.53 3.49
C GLY A 66 -0.65 -30.73 2.81
N ASP A 67 -0.88 -31.89 2.20
CA ASP A 67 -2.12 -32.30 1.54
C ASP A 67 -2.67 -31.29 0.51
N GLY A 68 -1.79 -30.61 -0.23
CA GLY A 68 -2.12 -29.75 -1.39
C GLY A 68 -3.00 -28.51 -1.13
N LEU A 69 -3.56 -28.33 0.08
CA LEU A 69 -4.50 -27.26 0.42
C LEU A 69 -3.83 -25.97 0.91
N ILE A 70 -2.64 -26.09 1.51
CA ILE A 70 -1.93 -24.93 2.13
C ILE A 70 -0.84 -24.38 1.20
N HIS A 71 -0.20 -25.24 0.40
CA HIS A 71 0.91 -24.85 -0.48
C HIS A 71 0.78 -25.52 -1.84
N GLN A 72 0.29 -24.78 -2.83
CA GLN A 72 0.36 -25.16 -4.24
C GLN A 72 1.51 -24.40 -4.92
N PRO A 73 2.66 -25.05 -5.19
CA PRO A 73 3.80 -24.41 -5.84
C PRO A 73 3.45 -23.83 -7.21
N ALA A 74 2.61 -24.55 -7.97
CA ALA A 74 2.13 -24.09 -9.29
C ALA A 74 1.29 -22.80 -9.20
N ALA A 75 0.49 -22.65 -8.15
CA ALA A 75 -0.28 -21.43 -7.91
C ALA A 75 0.64 -20.26 -7.56
N SER A 76 1.67 -20.48 -6.74
CA SER A 76 2.63 -19.45 -6.34
C SER A 76 3.48 -18.94 -7.51
N ILE A 77 3.94 -19.86 -8.39
CA ILE A 77 4.67 -19.52 -9.62
C ILE A 77 3.82 -18.66 -10.55
N LYS A 78 2.51 -18.93 -10.63
CA LYS A 78 1.57 -18.13 -11.44
C LYS A 78 1.19 -16.81 -10.74
N ALA A 79 1.06 -16.80 -9.42
CA ALA A 79 0.63 -15.63 -8.66
C ALA A 79 1.57 -14.45 -8.79
N TYR A 80 2.90 -14.69 -8.84
CA TYR A 80 3.89 -13.63 -9.01
C TYR A 80 3.70 -12.82 -10.32
N PRO A 81 3.73 -13.42 -11.53
CA PRO A 81 3.57 -12.67 -12.78
C PRO A 81 2.18 -12.05 -12.90
N TYR A 82 1.11 -12.69 -12.41
CA TYR A 82 -0.22 -12.07 -12.39
C TYR A 82 -0.27 -10.82 -11.50
N THR A 83 0.37 -10.86 -10.34
CA THR A 83 0.49 -9.70 -9.46
C THR A 83 1.25 -8.55 -10.13
N LYS A 84 2.36 -8.86 -10.82
CA LYS A 84 3.14 -7.88 -11.59
C LYS A 84 2.29 -7.25 -12.71
N LEU A 85 1.54 -8.07 -13.46
CA LEU A 85 0.65 -7.61 -14.53
C LEU A 85 -0.49 -6.74 -13.99
N ARG A 86 -1.06 -7.12 -12.85
CA ARG A 86 -2.08 -6.34 -12.14
C ARG A 86 -1.55 -4.96 -11.75
N CYS A 87 -0.32 -4.87 -11.23
CA CYS A 87 0.31 -3.57 -10.92
C CYS A 87 0.47 -2.71 -12.17
N HIS A 88 0.90 -3.32 -13.28
CA HIS A 88 1.05 -2.61 -14.55
C HIS A 88 -0.27 -2.01 -15.04
N TYR A 89 -1.33 -2.81 -15.12
CA TYR A 89 -2.64 -2.31 -15.56
C TYR A 89 -3.30 -1.34 -14.58
N ALA A 90 -3.08 -1.52 -13.28
CA ALA A 90 -3.52 -0.57 -12.25
C ALA A 90 -2.91 0.82 -12.46
N LEU A 91 -1.61 0.88 -12.73
CA LEU A 91 -0.89 2.12 -13.02
C LEU A 91 -1.36 2.74 -14.34
N LEU A 92 -1.50 1.93 -15.40
CA LEU A 92 -1.98 2.40 -16.71
C LEU A 92 -3.39 3.01 -16.59
N GLY A 93 -4.31 2.32 -15.91
CA GLY A 93 -5.68 2.79 -15.66
C GLY A 93 -5.77 3.98 -14.70
N SER A 94 -4.64 4.41 -14.14
CA SER A 94 -4.53 5.53 -13.21
C SER A 94 -4.00 6.82 -13.83
N MET A 95 -3.59 6.78 -15.11
CA MET A 95 -2.99 7.93 -15.81
C MET A 95 -3.87 9.19 -15.82
N GLN A 96 -5.20 9.03 -15.80
CA GLN A 96 -6.16 10.14 -15.81
C GLN A 96 -6.74 10.44 -14.42
N LYS A 97 -6.19 9.85 -13.36
CA LYS A 97 -6.66 10.04 -11.98
C LYS A 97 -5.77 11.03 -11.23
N SER A 98 -6.35 11.74 -10.28
CA SER A 98 -5.61 12.51 -9.29
C SER A 98 -5.48 11.70 -7.99
N PHE A 99 -4.29 11.77 -7.38
CA PHE A 99 -4.01 11.13 -6.11
C PHE A 99 -3.75 12.17 -5.03
N GLY A 100 -4.14 11.86 -3.81
CA GLY A 100 -4.04 12.77 -2.67
C GLY A 100 -4.00 12.02 -1.35
N ILE A 101 -3.94 12.80 -0.28
CA ILE A 101 -4.06 12.29 1.08
C ILE A 101 -5.49 12.57 1.52
N ARG A 102 -6.23 11.51 1.85
CA ARG A 102 -7.52 11.60 2.52
C ARG A 102 -7.27 11.66 4.03
N GLU A 103 -7.78 12.70 4.67
CA GLU A 103 -7.79 12.79 6.13
C GLU A 103 -9.14 12.33 6.68
N GLY A 104 -9.09 11.39 7.63
CA GLY A 104 -10.25 10.88 8.35
C GLY A 104 -10.12 11.19 9.83
N TYR A 105 -11.19 11.73 10.42
CA TYR A 105 -11.25 12.05 11.84
C TYR A 105 -12.24 11.15 12.57
N ARG A 106 -11.81 10.60 13.70
CA ARG A 106 -12.69 9.91 14.64
C ARG A 106 -13.05 10.86 15.77
N ASN A 107 -14.31 11.26 15.79
CA ASN A 107 -14.86 12.25 16.70
C ASN A 107 -15.97 11.65 17.58
N SER A 108 -16.19 12.22 18.75
CA SER A 108 -17.37 11.96 19.57
C SER A 108 -18.64 12.46 18.87
N LYS A 109 -19.79 11.88 19.22
CA LYS A 109 -21.09 12.29 18.71
C LYS A 109 -21.39 13.77 19.00
N GLU A 110 -20.99 14.24 20.18
CA GLU A 110 -21.23 15.62 20.65
C GLU A 110 -20.46 16.63 19.79
N LEU A 111 -19.17 16.39 19.57
CA LEU A 111 -18.35 17.20 18.66
C LEU A 111 -18.89 17.18 17.23
N PHE A 112 -19.38 16.04 16.73
CA PHE A 112 -19.95 15.95 15.39
C PHE A 112 -21.15 16.90 15.22
N TYR A 113 -22.12 16.85 16.13
CA TYR A 113 -23.28 17.76 16.07
C TYR A 113 -22.92 19.23 16.31
N ALA A 114 -21.93 19.50 17.16
CA ALA A 114 -21.45 20.87 17.36
C ALA A 114 -20.85 21.45 16.06
N VAL A 115 -20.08 20.65 15.33
CA VAL A 115 -19.52 21.03 14.01
C VAL A 115 -20.64 21.20 12.99
N GLU A 116 -21.58 20.26 12.92
CA GLU A 116 -22.73 20.34 12.01
C GLU A 116 -23.54 21.62 12.25
N SER A 117 -23.89 21.92 13.51
CA SER A 117 -24.62 23.13 13.88
C SER A 117 -23.88 24.42 13.46
N GLN A 118 -22.56 24.46 13.60
CA GLN A 118 -21.73 25.59 13.16
C GLN A 118 -21.65 25.70 11.64
N MET A 119 -21.60 24.59 10.91
CA MET A 119 -21.61 24.59 9.44
C MET A 119 -22.96 25.03 8.90
N SER A 120 -24.06 24.57 9.54
CA SER A 120 -25.41 24.99 9.19
C SER A 120 -25.64 26.47 9.44
N SER A 121 -25.23 26.99 10.61
CA SER A 121 -25.45 28.40 10.97
C SER A 121 -24.68 29.39 10.11
N ARG A 122 -23.55 28.95 9.53
CA ARG A 122 -22.72 29.75 8.62
C ARG A 122 -23.06 29.54 7.14
N GLU A 123 -24.09 28.74 6.84
CA GLU A 123 -24.50 28.38 5.48
C GLU A 123 -23.40 27.69 4.63
N LEU A 124 -22.34 27.20 5.28
CA LEU A 124 -21.18 26.55 4.63
C LEU A 124 -21.49 25.16 4.08
N HIS A 125 -22.67 24.63 4.37
CA HIS A 125 -23.11 23.31 3.92
C HIS A 125 -23.38 23.23 2.40
N TYR A 126 -23.58 24.38 1.75
CA TYR A 126 -23.69 24.49 0.30
C TYR A 126 -22.44 25.06 -0.38
N GLU A 127 -21.51 25.60 0.38
CA GLU A 127 -20.30 26.19 -0.18
C GLU A 127 -19.34 25.11 -0.67
N ARG A 128 -18.89 25.25 -1.92
CA ARG A 128 -17.81 24.44 -2.45
C ARG A 128 -16.52 24.86 -1.77
N LEU A 129 -15.85 23.90 -1.11
CA LEU A 129 -14.50 24.12 -0.58
C LEU A 129 -13.57 24.62 -1.70
N VAL A 130 -13.15 25.88 -1.61
CA VAL A 130 -12.14 26.46 -2.48
C VAL A 130 -10.78 26.11 -1.88
N ILE A 131 -10.05 25.22 -2.54
CA ILE A 131 -8.69 24.87 -2.14
C ILE A 131 -7.78 26.00 -2.61
N PRO A 132 -7.08 26.71 -1.70
CA PRO A 132 -6.15 27.76 -2.09
C PRO A 132 -5.06 27.16 -3.00
N THR A 133 -4.89 27.73 -4.19
CA THR A 133 -3.84 27.36 -5.17
C THR A 133 -2.53 28.11 -4.94
N ASP A 134 -2.35 28.76 -3.79
CA ASP A 134 -1.13 29.51 -3.50
C ASP A 134 0.08 28.57 -3.39
N ASP A 135 1.20 29.00 -4.00
CA ASP A 135 2.48 28.28 -4.06
C ASP A 135 3.16 28.17 -2.67
N SER A 136 2.60 28.83 -1.65
CA SER A 136 2.99 28.68 -0.24
C SER A 136 2.53 27.37 0.40
N SER A 137 2.11 26.38 -0.41
CA SER A 137 1.68 25.06 0.02
C SER A 137 2.71 24.40 0.95
N SER A 138 2.27 23.96 2.12
CA SER A 138 3.09 23.14 3.04
C SER A 138 3.27 21.69 2.57
N TYR A 139 2.78 21.36 1.37
CA TYR A 139 2.74 20.00 0.81
C TYR A 139 3.47 19.95 -0.54
N TYR A 140 4.15 18.84 -0.81
CA TYR A 140 4.68 18.55 -2.14
C TYR A 140 3.53 18.09 -3.05
N SER A 141 3.27 18.86 -4.09
CA SER A 141 2.45 18.43 -5.22
C SER A 141 3.37 17.86 -6.30
N PHE A 142 3.12 16.62 -6.68
CA PHE A 142 3.73 16.02 -7.87
C PHE A 142 2.63 15.86 -8.91
N THR A 143 2.99 16.00 -10.19
CA THR A 143 2.05 15.65 -11.25
C THR A 143 1.76 14.14 -11.20
N THR A 144 0.55 13.75 -11.61
CA THR A 144 0.19 12.34 -11.76
C THR A 144 1.23 11.60 -12.62
N ASP A 145 1.72 12.24 -13.68
CA ASP A 145 2.77 11.69 -14.54
C ASP A 145 4.08 11.40 -13.78
N THR A 146 4.60 12.37 -13.02
CA THR A 146 5.83 12.16 -12.22
C THR A 146 5.65 11.02 -11.21
N LEU A 147 4.51 10.97 -10.52
CA LEU A 147 4.22 9.91 -9.55
C LEU A 147 4.12 8.54 -10.24
N LEU A 148 3.37 8.44 -11.34
CA LEU A 148 3.13 7.19 -12.06
C LEU A 148 4.33 6.73 -12.89
N GLN A 149 5.33 7.59 -13.14
CA GLN A 149 6.64 7.17 -13.62
C GLN A 149 7.48 6.60 -12.47
N TRP A 150 7.49 7.26 -11.30
CA TRP A 150 8.31 6.86 -10.16
C TRP A 150 7.87 5.52 -9.53
N VAL A 151 6.56 5.30 -9.37
CA VAL A 151 6.02 4.09 -8.71
C VAL A 151 6.44 2.79 -9.43
N PRO A 152 6.26 2.63 -10.75
CA PRO A 152 6.71 1.42 -11.43
C PRO A 152 8.22 1.21 -11.32
N TRP A 153 9.06 2.24 -11.34
CA TRP A 153 10.50 2.07 -11.07
C TRP A 153 10.77 1.48 -9.69
N ASN A 154 9.99 1.87 -8.68
CA ASN A 154 10.13 1.34 -7.32
C ASN A 154 9.66 -0.10 -7.18
N ILE A 155 8.66 -0.52 -7.93
CA ILE A 155 8.20 -1.92 -7.95
C ILE A 155 9.16 -2.78 -8.80
N TYR A 156 9.47 -2.31 -10.01
CA TYR A 156 10.21 -3.10 -10.99
C TYR A 156 11.67 -3.32 -10.62
N LYS A 157 12.32 -2.44 -9.85
CA LYS A 157 13.67 -2.71 -9.34
C LYS A 157 13.71 -3.99 -8.49
N PHE A 158 12.68 -4.22 -7.66
CA PHE A 158 12.58 -5.43 -6.84
C PHE A 158 12.15 -6.63 -7.68
N CYS A 159 11.22 -6.45 -8.64
CA CYS A 159 10.85 -7.51 -9.58
C CYS A 159 12.05 -8.00 -10.39
N VAL A 160 12.84 -7.09 -10.95
CA VAL A 160 14.03 -7.41 -11.76
C VAL A 160 15.09 -8.09 -10.88
N GLY A 161 15.34 -7.57 -9.68
CA GLY A 161 16.26 -8.20 -8.73
C GLY A 161 15.84 -9.62 -8.35
N PHE A 162 14.55 -9.82 -8.06
CA PHE A 162 13.98 -11.14 -7.82
C PHE A 162 14.15 -12.06 -9.04
N GLU A 163 13.71 -11.63 -10.22
CA GLU A 163 13.73 -12.43 -11.46
C GLU A 163 15.17 -12.83 -11.84
N MET A 164 16.11 -11.90 -11.71
CA MET A 164 17.53 -12.13 -11.98
C MET A 164 18.10 -13.18 -11.03
N VAL A 165 17.94 -12.99 -9.71
CA VAL A 165 18.47 -13.94 -8.74
C VAL A 165 17.80 -15.30 -8.88
N TYR A 166 16.47 -15.33 -9.02
CA TYR A 166 15.71 -16.56 -9.22
C TYR A 166 16.15 -17.32 -10.48
N SER A 167 16.60 -16.63 -11.53
CA SER A 167 17.13 -17.26 -12.75
C SER A 167 18.48 -17.96 -12.57
N PHE A 168 19.28 -17.54 -11.58
CA PHE A 168 20.58 -18.15 -11.25
C PHE A 168 20.48 -19.34 -10.30
N GLN A 169 19.26 -19.77 -9.96
CA GLN A 169 19.05 -20.89 -9.06
C GLN A 169 19.63 -22.18 -9.65
N ASP A 170 20.53 -22.85 -8.92
CA ASP A 170 21.02 -24.17 -9.31
C ASP A 170 19.85 -25.19 -9.33
N PRO A 171 19.70 -26.00 -10.39
CA PRO A 171 18.63 -26.98 -10.49
C PRO A 171 18.60 -28.05 -9.38
N HIS A 172 19.74 -28.31 -8.72
CA HIS A 172 19.95 -29.45 -7.82
C HIS A 172 19.83 -29.07 -6.34
N PHE A 173 20.24 -27.85 -5.98
CA PHE A 173 20.15 -27.32 -4.62
C PHE A 173 20.11 -25.79 -4.57
N VAL A 174 19.40 -25.21 -3.59
CA VAL A 174 19.41 -23.77 -3.32
C VAL A 174 20.20 -23.48 -2.05
N THR A 175 21.15 -22.55 -2.13
CA THR A 175 21.89 -22.14 -0.93
C THR A 175 21.04 -21.26 -0.01
N TRP A 176 21.44 -21.20 1.26
CA TRP A 176 20.83 -20.30 2.22
C TRP A 176 20.97 -18.83 1.81
N GLU A 177 22.13 -18.45 1.27
CA GLU A 177 22.41 -17.10 0.78
C GLU A 177 21.47 -16.73 -0.37
N HIS A 178 21.29 -17.64 -1.32
CA HIS A 178 20.37 -17.44 -2.44
C HIS A 178 18.94 -17.24 -1.94
N THR A 179 18.50 -18.08 -0.99
CA THR A 179 17.17 -18.00 -0.38
C THR A 179 16.95 -16.64 0.29
N ARG A 180 17.94 -16.15 1.06
CA ARG A 180 17.87 -14.83 1.72
C ARG A 180 17.76 -13.67 0.73
N ILE A 181 18.51 -13.72 -0.37
CA ILE A 181 18.48 -12.67 -1.39
C ILE A 181 17.12 -12.67 -2.11
N VAL A 182 16.60 -13.86 -2.47
CA VAL A 182 15.26 -13.97 -3.08
C VAL A 182 14.18 -13.41 -2.14
N LEU A 183 14.23 -13.77 -0.85
CA LEU A 183 13.30 -13.22 0.16
C LEU A 183 13.45 -11.71 0.33
N MET A 184 14.67 -11.17 0.28
CA MET A 184 14.90 -9.73 0.36
C MET A 184 14.17 -8.99 -0.76
N PHE A 185 14.25 -9.49 -2.00
CA PHE A 185 13.54 -8.87 -3.12
C PHE A 185 12.02 -9.04 -3.02
N LEU A 186 11.54 -10.23 -2.63
CA LEU A 186 10.12 -10.49 -2.47
C LEU A 186 9.48 -9.66 -1.35
N ARG A 187 10.22 -9.38 -0.26
CA ARG A 187 9.75 -8.53 0.85
C ARG A 187 9.91 -7.03 0.60
N GLY A 188 10.68 -6.66 -0.43
CA GLY A 188 10.77 -5.28 -0.90
C GLY A 188 9.60 -4.87 -1.80
N LEU A 189 8.83 -5.84 -2.29
CA LEU A 189 7.61 -5.67 -3.07
C LEU A 189 6.38 -5.48 -2.17
#